data_AF-A0A1H7S8R4-F1
#
_entry.id   AF-A0A1H7S8R4-F1
#
_cell.length_a   1.000
_cell.length_b   1.000
_cell.length_c   1.000
_cell.angle_alpha   90.00
_cell.angle_beta   90.00
_cell.angle_gamma   90.00
#
_symmetry.space_group_name_H-M   'P 1'
#
loop_
_entity.id
_entity.type
_entity.pdbx_description
1 polymer ?
#
loop_
_entity_poly.entity_id
_entity_poly.type
_entity_poly.pdbx_seq_one_letter_code
_entity_poly.pdbx_strand_id
1 'polypeptide(L)'
;MKQLPAIGLLALAAACSPSPNANNQQGAPKVAASSRASVDPEPATARADVLSDGATQIAVSAPSPRPSASPTDTANPRSTTRDCYFKVDGRVLVSGRCKVFPMGDDQYTLNTWDSGKPAQSHFAVVTKDNDADATATATWNADPGDDHAMDPLGTVRRDGNCWVNERTRICVR
;
A
#
# COMPACT_ATOMS: atom_id res chain seq x y z
N MET A 1 25.63 -50.09 -36.00
CA MET A 1 24.54 -50.90 -35.42
C MET A 1 24.98 -51.40 -34.05
N LYS A 2 24.41 -50.89 -32.97
CA LYS A 2 24.36 -51.52 -31.63
C LYS A 2 23.26 -50.83 -30.83
N GLN A 3 22.37 -51.66 -30.30
CA GLN A 3 21.07 -51.34 -29.73
C GLN A 3 21.15 -50.59 -28.40
N LEU A 4 20.12 -49.77 -28.14
CA LEU A 4 19.72 -49.28 -26.82
C LEU A 4 19.09 -50.41 -25.99
N PRO A 5 19.03 -50.23 -24.66
CA PRO A 5 17.79 -50.47 -23.95
C PRO A 5 17.21 -49.18 -23.35
N ALA A 6 15.93 -48.98 -23.63
CA ALA A 6 15.06 -48.00 -23.00
C ALA A 6 14.80 -48.40 -21.54
N ILE A 7 14.92 -47.45 -20.62
CA ILE A 7 14.51 -47.63 -19.22
C ILE A 7 13.52 -46.51 -18.87
N GLY A 8 12.24 -46.91 -18.90
CA GLY A 8 11.23 -46.60 -17.89
C GLY A 8 10.95 -45.14 -17.54
N LEU A 9 9.96 -44.55 -18.20
CA LEU A 9 9.13 -43.50 -17.60
C LEU A 9 8.39 -44.08 -16.38
N LEU A 10 8.67 -43.58 -15.17
CA LEU A 10 7.70 -43.63 -14.07
C LEU A 10 6.93 -42.31 -14.05
N ALA A 11 5.70 -42.35 -14.56
CA ALA A 11 4.72 -41.30 -14.34
C ALA A 11 4.12 -41.48 -12.94
N LEU A 12 4.41 -40.57 -12.00
CA LEU A 12 3.60 -40.43 -10.79
C LEU A 12 2.34 -39.65 -11.16
N ALA A 13 1.22 -40.38 -11.26
CA ALA A 13 -0.12 -39.79 -11.28
C ALA A 13 -0.45 -39.27 -9.88
N ALA A 14 -0.44 -37.95 -9.69
CA ALA A 14 -1.01 -37.32 -8.50
C ALA A 14 -2.55 -37.29 -8.66
N ALA A 15 -3.24 -38.12 -7.89
CA ALA A 15 -4.69 -38.16 -7.86
C ALA A 15 -5.25 -36.92 -7.14
N CYS A 16 -6.07 -36.15 -7.84
CA CYS A 16 -6.94 -35.12 -7.26
C CYS A 16 -7.97 -35.76 -6.33
N SER A 17 -8.07 -35.29 -5.09
CA SER A 17 -9.23 -35.54 -4.22
C SER A 17 -9.92 -34.21 -3.91
N PRO A 18 -11.22 -34.04 -4.23
CA PRO A 18 -11.99 -32.87 -3.82
C PRO A 18 -12.51 -33.05 -2.38
N SER A 19 -12.16 -32.11 -1.49
CA SER A 19 -12.82 -32.01 -0.17
C SER A 19 -14.23 -31.42 -0.32
N PRO A 20 -15.26 -32.03 0.29
CA PRO A 20 -16.61 -31.48 0.27
C PRO A 20 -16.78 -30.31 1.23
N ASN A 21 -17.49 -29.32 0.70
CA ASN A 21 -18.01 -28.11 1.31
C ASN A 21 -18.83 -28.42 2.58
N ALA A 22 -18.46 -27.84 3.73
CA ALA A 22 -19.29 -27.82 4.93
C ALA A 22 -19.71 -26.37 5.23
N ASN A 23 -20.87 -26.05 4.68
CA ASN A 23 -21.75 -24.95 5.03
C ASN A 23 -22.02 -24.96 6.55
N ASN A 24 -21.76 -23.86 7.27
CA ASN A 24 -22.43 -23.61 8.53
C ASN A 24 -22.78 -22.13 8.66
N GLN A 25 -24.01 -21.82 8.28
CA GLN A 25 -24.73 -20.65 8.75
C GLN A 25 -25.24 -20.90 10.16
N GLN A 26 -25.05 -19.94 11.09
CA GLN A 26 -25.89 -19.60 12.26
C GLN A 26 -24.99 -18.85 13.28
N GLY A 27 -25.29 -17.65 13.78
CA GLY A 27 -26.47 -16.82 13.63
C GLY A 27 -26.21 -15.41 14.16
N ALA A 28 -27.04 -14.48 13.70
CA ALA A 28 -27.18 -13.15 14.28
C ALA A 28 -28.24 -13.17 15.38
N PRO A 29 -28.11 -12.32 16.41
CA PRO A 29 -29.26 -11.73 17.06
C PRO A 29 -29.40 -10.25 16.67
N LYS A 30 -30.45 -10.01 15.89
CA LYS A 30 -31.52 -9.02 16.09
C LYS A 30 -31.23 -7.83 17.03
N VAL A 31 -31.30 -6.63 16.44
CA VAL A 31 -31.95 -5.38 16.87
C VAL A 31 -31.94 -4.95 18.35
N ALA A 32 -31.36 -3.77 18.59
CA ALA A 32 -32.02 -2.71 19.35
C ALA A 32 -31.49 -1.34 18.90
N ALA A 33 -32.26 -0.67 18.03
CA ALA A 33 -32.21 0.78 17.90
C ALA A 33 -32.99 1.38 19.08
N SER A 34 -32.42 2.39 19.75
CA SER A 34 -33.17 3.27 20.64
C SER A 34 -32.75 4.72 20.41
N SER A 35 -33.59 5.38 19.63
CA SER A 35 -34.25 6.66 19.90
C SER A 35 -33.47 7.79 20.62
N ARG A 36 -33.19 8.82 19.82
CA ARG A 36 -33.47 10.26 20.03
C ARG A 36 -33.61 10.77 21.48
N ALA A 37 -32.78 11.77 21.81
CA ALA A 37 -33.24 12.98 22.49
C ALA A 37 -32.50 14.19 21.89
N SER A 38 -33.24 14.99 21.15
CA SER A 38 -32.89 16.35 20.76
C SER A 38 -32.88 17.25 22.01
N VAL A 39 -31.88 18.11 22.13
CA VAL A 39 -31.98 19.33 22.93
C VAL A 39 -31.45 20.45 22.06
N ASP A 40 -32.38 21.27 21.58
CA ASP A 40 -32.16 22.52 20.86
C ASP A 40 -32.00 23.70 21.87
N PRO A 41 -31.69 24.93 21.42
CA PRO A 41 -30.68 25.82 22.00
C PRO A 41 -31.25 27.02 22.75
N GLU A 42 -30.41 27.81 23.42
CA GLU A 42 -30.62 29.27 23.55
C GLU A 42 -29.33 30.04 23.93
N PRO A 43 -29.29 31.38 23.73
CA PRO A 43 -28.14 32.14 23.27
C PRO A 43 -27.56 33.06 24.34
N ALA A 44 -26.39 33.62 24.04
CA ALA A 44 -25.99 34.91 24.61
C ALA A 44 -25.21 35.73 23.57
N THR A 45 -25.88 36.75 23.08
CA THR A 45 -25.35 37.94 22.42
C THR A 45 -24.19 38.59 23.18
N ALA A 46 -23.14 38.98 22.45
CA ALA A 46 -22.43 40.23 22.71
C ALA A 46 -21.80 40.73 21.40
N ARG A 47 -22.35 41.83 20.89
CA ARG A 47 -21.74 42.68 19.86
C ARG A 47 -20.73 43.61 20.55
N ALA A 48 -19.61 43.85 19.89
CA ALA A 48 -18.85 45.08 20.04
C ALA A 48 -18.14 45.38 18.72
N ASP A 49 -18.72 46.33 17.99
CA ASP A 49 -18.07 47.08 16.92
C ASP A 49 -16.99 47.98 17.52
N VAL A 50 -15.78 47.97 16.95
CA VAL A 50 -14.87 49.12 17.00
C VAL A 50 -14.17 49.24 15.63
N LEU A 51 -14.50 50.33 14.94
CA LEU A 51 -13.80 50.87 13.77
C LEU A 51 -12.43 51.48 14.16
N SER A 52 -11.67 51.80 13.11
CA SER A 52 -10.45 52.65 13.05
C SER A 52 -9.12 51.89 13.22
N ASP A 53 -8.09 52.09 12.40
CA ASP A 53 -7.79 53.16 11.44
C ASP A 53 -6.95 52.63 10.26
N GLY A 54 -7.04 53.32 9.14
CA GLY A 54 -6.18 53.11 7.99
C GLY A 54 -4.73 53.48 8.27
N ALA A 55 -3.81 52.68 7.74
CA ALA A 55 -2.44 53.10 7.48
C ALA A 55 -1.96 52.46 6.17
N THR A 56 -2.06 53.25 5.11
CA THR A 56 -1.30 53.07 3.87
C THR A 56 0.18 52.90 4.23
N GLN A 57 0.74 51.70 4.01
CA GLN A 57 2.18 51.51 4.06
C GLN A 57 2.74 51.42 2.65
N ILE A 58 3.44 52.50 2.36
CA ILE A 58 4.17 52.87 1.16
C ILE A 58 5.20 51.78 0.83
N ALA A 59 5.25 51.40 -0.44
CA ALA A 59 6.30 50.57 -1.01
C ALA A 59 7.67 51.24 -0.82
N VAL A 60 8.56 50.59 -0.07
CA VAL A 60 9.98 50.94 -0.03
C VAL A 60 10.73 49.80 -0.72
N SER A 61 11.26 50.10 -1.90
CA SER A 61 12.14 49.23 -2.68
C SER A 61 13.40 48.91 -1.88
N ALA A 62 13.52 47.68 -1.38
CA ALA A 62 14.77 47.14 -0.84
C ALA A 62 15.55 46.41 -1.96
N PRO A 63 16.88 46.58 -2.06
CA PRO A 63 17.70 45.86 -3.04
C PRO A 63 17.74 44.36 -2.73
N SER A 64 17.63 43.55 -3.79
CA SER A 64 17.56 42.08 -3.76
C SER A 64 18.64 41.44 -2.89
N PRO A 65 18.30 40.57 -1.92
CA PRO A 65 19.28 39.67 -1.34
C PRO A 65 19.70 38.63 -2.39
N ARG A 66 21.01 38.52 -2.58
CA ARG A 66 21.71 37.47 -3.33
C ARG A 66 21.14 36.08 -2.96
N PRO A 67 20.95 35.13 -3.89
CA PRO A 67 20.48 33.80 -3.53
C PRO A 67 21.56 33.08 -2.69
N SER A 68 21.42 33.16 -1.37
CA SER A 68 22.08 32.26 -0.44
C SER A 68 21.44 30.89 -0.63
N ALA A 69 22.18 29.98 -1.28
CA ALA A 69 21.81 28.57 -1.33
C ALA A 69 21.68 28.06 0.11
N SER A 70 20.44 27.89 0.56
CA SER A 70 20.14 27.21 1.82
C SER A 70 20.28 25.70 1.57
N PRO A 71 21.04 24.95 2.39
CA PRO A 71 21.04 23.51 2.29
C PRO A 71 19.74 22.97 2.91
N THR A 72 19.21 21.93 2.27
CA THR A 72 18.12 21.05 2.74
C THR A 72 16.69 21.50 2.41
N ASP A 73 16.30 21.36 1.13
CA ASP A 73 14.91 21.06 0.79
C ASP A 73 14.64 19.60 1.19
N THR A 74 14.14 19.39 2.41
CA THR A 74 13.60 18.10 2.84
C THR A 74 12.32 17.84 2.05
N ALA A 75 12.46 17.36 0.82
CA ALA A 75 11.33 16.97 0.00
C ALA A 75 10.58 15.82 0.70
N ASN A 76 9.31 16.07 1.05
CA ASN A 76 8.42 15.04 1.58
C ASN A 76 8.34 13.85 0.59
N PRO A 77 8.48 12.58 1.03
CA PRO A 77 8.36 11.43 0.14
C PRO A 77 7.05 11.49 -0.66
N ARG A 78 7.16 11.39 -1.99
CA ARG A 78 6.03 11.35 -2.91
C ARG A 78 5.94 9.99 -3.56
N SER A 79 4.71 9.53 -3.82
CA SER A 79 4.52 8.34 -4.62
C SER A 79 4.97 8.56 -6.07
N THR A 80 5.49 7.53 -6.72
CA THR A 80 5.82 7.53 -8.15
C THR A 80 4.99 6.50 -8.89
N THR A 81 4.55 6.83 -10.12
CA THR A 81 3.80 5.86 -10.93
C THR A 81 4.77 5.00 -11.75
N ARG A 82 4.71 3.68 -11.56
CA ARG A 82 5.60 2.66 -12.13
C ARG A 82 4.82 1.55 -12.83
N ASP A 83 5.51 0.66 -13.51
CA ASP A 83 4.92 -0.57 -14.03
C ASP A 83 5.15 -1.71 -13.04
N CYS A 84 4.05 -2.24 -12.51
CA CYS A 84 4.05 -3.11 -11.36
C CYS A 84 3.51 -4.50 -11.70
N TYR A 85 4.01 -5.49 -10.98
CA TYR A 85 3.47 -6.83 -10.97
C TYR A 85 3.47 -7.37 -9.54
N PHE A 86 2.33 -7.84 -9.06
CA PHE A 86 2.20 -8.45 -7.74
C PHE A 86 1.41 -9.75 -7.86
N LYS A 87 2.03 -10.86 -7.48
CA LYS A 87 1.42 -12.19 -7.46
C LYS A 87 1.65 -12.84 -6.12
N VAL A 88 0.61 -13.46 -5.55
CA VAL A 88 0.69 -14.28 -4.33
C VAL A 88 -0.01 -15.61 -4.59
N ASP A 89 0.63 -16.72 -4.21
CA ASP A 89 0.09 -18.08 -4.29
C ASP A 89 -0.53 -18.40 -5.68
N GLY A 90 0.18 -17.98 -6.73
CA GLY A 90 -0.21 -18.19 -8.13
C GLY A 90 -1.21 -17.18 -8.70
N ARG A 91 -1.82 -16.31 -7.89
CA ARG A 91 -2.82 -15.33 -8.32
C ARG A 91 -2.20 -13.96 -8.57
N VAL A 92 -2.42 -13.40 -9.76
CA VAL A 92 -1.97 -12.04 -10.10
C VAL A 92 -2.97 -11.04 -9.54
N LEU A 93 -2.49 -10.19 -8.63
CA LEU A 93 -3.29 -9.20 -7.90
C LEU A 93 -3.10 -7.79 -8.45
N VAL A 94 -1.91 -7.49 -8.98
CA VAL A 94 -1.59 -6.23 -9.65
C VAL A 94 -0.81 -6.53 -10.92
N SER A 95 -1.22 -5.93 -12.03
CA SER A 95 -0.50 -5.98 -13.31
C SER A 95 -0.74 -4.69 -14.09
N GLY A 96 0.31 -3.90 -14.28
CA GLY A 96 0.24 -2.63 -15.02
C GLY A 96 0.63 -1.42 -14.17
N ARG A 97 0.10 -0.26 -14.52
CA ARG A 97 0.41 1.01 -13.83
C ARG A 97 -0.01 0.94 -12.37
N CYS A 98 0.92 1.22 -11.47
CA CYS A 98 0.64 1.37 -10.05
C CYS A 98 1.46 2.51 -9.43
N LYS A 99 1.06 2.99 -8.26
CA LYS A 99 1.88 3.93 -7.49
C LYS A 99 2.75 3.19 -6.49
N VAL A 100 3.97 3.66 -6.32
CA VAL A 100 4.93 3.16 -5.34
C VAL A 100 5.26 4.31 -4.40
N PHE A 101 4.99 4.14 -3.12
CA PHE A 101 5.24 5.14 -2.08
C PHE A 101 6.43 4.72 -1.23
N PRO A 102 7.52 5.50 -1.18
CA PRO A 102 8.64 5.23 -0.28
C PRO A 102 8.25 5.53 1.17
N MET A 103 8.60 4.64 2.09
CA MET A 103 8.40 4.76 3.54
C MET A 103 9.77 4.83 4.25
N GLY A 104 10.61 5.76 3.81
CA GLY A 104 12.04 5.81 4.14
C GLY A 104 12.90 5.17 3.05
N ASP A 105 14.19 4.96 3.34
CA ASP A 105 15.18 4.51 2.36
C ASP A 105 15.02 3.01 2.03
N ASP A 106 14.68 2.22 3.05
CA ASP A 106 14.65 0.76 2.96
C ASP A 106 13.25 0.18 2.83
N GLN A 107 12.21 1.00 2.93
CA GLN A 107 10.84 0.51 2.89
C GLN A 107 10.01 1.21 1.82
N TYR A 108 9.10 0.48 1.18
CA TYR A 108 8.12 1.06 0.29
C TYR A 108 6.82 0.25 0.25
N THR A 109 5.74 0.94 -0.11
CA THR A 109 4.45 0.32 -0.45
C THR A 109 4.26 0.30 -1.96
N LEU A 110 3.91 -0.85 -2.51
CA LEU A 110 3.51 -1.04 -3.90
C LEU A 110 1.99 -0.95 -4.05
N ASN A 111 1.53 -0.33 -5.14
CA ASN A 111 0.13 -0.12 -5.49
C ASN A 111 -0.61 0.77 -4.48
N THR A 112 -0.12 1.98 -4.25
CA THR A 112 -0.82 3.00 -3.44
C THR A 112 -1.77 3.86 -4.29
N TRP A 113 -2.55 4.73 -3.62
CA TRP A 113 -3.55 5.60 -4.25
C TRP A 113 -3.61 6.96 -3.56
N ASP A 114 -3.87 8.03 -4.31
CA ASP A 114 -3.99 9.39 -3.74
C ASP A 114 -5.39 9.66 -3.19
N SER A 115 -6.40 8.97 -3.72
CA SER A 115 -7.82 9.23 -3.46
C SER A 115 -8.49 8.08 -2.69
N GLY A 116 -7.74 7.50 -1.75
CA GLY A 116 -8.17 6.34 -0.99
C GLY A 116 -8.04 5.02 -1.77
N LYS A 117 -8.05 3.92 -1.05
CA LYS A 117 -7.90 2.57 -1.59
C LYS A 117 -9.16 2.14 -2.36
N PRO A 118 -9.06 1.75 -3.64
CA PRO A 118 -10.17 1.17 -4.38
C PRO A 118 -10.67 -0.11 -3.71
N ALA A 119 -11.97 -0.36 -3.81
CA ALA A 119 -12.56 -1.63 -3.41
C ALA A 119 -11.87 -2.78 -4.15
N GLN A 120 -11.69 -3.91 -3.47
CA GLN A 120 -11.11 -5.12 -4.06
C GLN A 120 -9.62 -4.98 -4.49
N SER A 121 -8.89 -4.02 -3.91
CA SER A 121 -7.49 -3.77 -4.28
C SER A 121 -6.47 -4.41 -3.32
N HIS A 122 -5.33 -4.83 -3.86
CA HIS A 122 -4.23 -5.38 -3.08
C HIS A 122 -2.97 -4.53 -3.17
N PHE A 123 -2.23 -4.47 -2.07
CA PHE A 123 -0.95 -3.78 -1.99
C PHE A 123 0.03 -4.60 -1.13
N ALA A 124 1.30 -4.31 -1.28
CA ALA A 124 2.37 -4.96 -0.53
C ALA A 124 3.32 -3.92 0.04
N VAL A 125 3.83 -4.20 1.24
CA VAL A 125 4.94 -3.48 1.84
C VAL A 125 6.18 -4.34 1.73
N VAL A 126 7.28 -3.74 1.27
CA VAL A 126 8.59 -4.37 1.21
C VAL A 126 9.53 -3.59 2.10
N THR A 127 10.14 -4.27 3.06
CA THR A 127 11.20 -3.74 3.92
C THR A 127 12.49 -4.44 3.53
N LYS A 128 13.39 -3.72 2.86
CA LYS A 128 14.72 -4.19 2.49
C LYS A 128 15.56 -4.36 3.75
N ASP A 129 16.36 -5.41 3.77
CA ASP A 129 17.36 -5.55 4.81
C ASP A 129 18.53 -4.62 4.49
N ASN A 130 19.17 -4.06 5.51
CA ASN A 130 20.30 -3.12 5.37
C ASN A 130 21.54 -3.75 4.72
N ASP A 131 21.55 -5.08 4.57
CA ASP A 131 22.65 -5.83 3.97
C ASP A 131 22.43 -6.02 2.45
N ALA A 132 23.18 -5.21 1.68
CA ALA A 132 23.50 -5.42 0.27
C ALA A 132 22.34 -5.57 -0.75
N ASP A 133 21.17 -4.98 -0.51
CA ASP A 133 20.02 -4.95 -1.45
C ASP A 133 19.54 -6.34 -1.95
N ALA A 134 19.97 -7.41 -1.28
CA ALA A 134 19.80 -8.78 -1.77
C ALA A 134 18.57 -9.47 -1.18
N THR A 135 18.18 -9.07 0.04
CA THR A 135 17.06 -9.63 0.79
C THR A 135 16.13 -8.54 1.29
N ALA A 136 14.88 -8.93 1.51
CA ALA A 136 13.86 -8.10 2.13
C ALA A 136 12.85 -8.99 2.84
N THR A 137 12.08 -8.40 3.76
CA THR A 137 10.84 -8.98 4.28
C THR A 137 9.66 -8.30 3.61
N ALA A 138 8.63 -9.07 3.25
CA ALA A 138 7.43 -8.54 2.63
C ALA A 138 6.15 -8.92 3.39
N THR A 139 5.22 -7.98 3.43
CA THR A 139 3.86 -8.16 3.93
C THR A 139 2.85 -7.63 2.91
N TRP A 140 1.59 -8.02 3.04
CA TRP A 140 0.51 -7.58 2.17
C TRP A 140 -0.82 -7.58 2.94
N ASN A 141 -1.86 -7.09 2.29
CA ASN A 141 -3.15 -6.89 2.93
C ASN A 141 -4.08 -8.12 2.93
N ALA A 142 -3.71 -9.22 2.25
CA ALA A 142 -4.46 -10.48 2.10
C ALA A 142 -5.96 -10.40 1.73
N ASP A 143 -6.79 -9.82 2.59
CA ASP A 143 -8.14 -9.36 2.28
C ASP A 143 -8.08 -8.00 1.54
N PRO A 144 -8.67 -7.87 0.34
CA PRO A 144 -8.65 -6.59 -0.36
C PRO A 144 -9.50 -5.48 0.30
N GLY A 145 -10.26 -5.78 1.36
CA GLY A 145 -10.91 -4.81 2.25
C GLY A 145 -9.95 -4.16 3.26
N ASP A 146 -8.83 -4.79 3.58
CA ASP A 146 -7.94 -4.33 4.65
C ASP A 146 -7.15 -3.09 4.26
N ASP A 147 -7.04 -2.14 5.16
CA ASP A 147 -6.26 -0.89 5.01
C ASP A 147 -4.80 -1.02 5.46
N HIS A 148 -4.42 -2.19 6.00
CA HIS A 148 -3.06 -2.49 6.47
C HIS A 148 -2.48 -3.72 5.77
N ALA A 149 -1.15 -3.77 5.64
CA ALA A 149 -0.42 -4.92 5.09
C ALA A 149 0.25 -5.71 6.23
N MET A 150 -0.53 -6.47 7.00
CA MET A 150 -0.02 -7.21 8.16
C MET A 150 0.24 -8.70 7.86
N ASP A 151 -0.29 -9.24 6.77
CA ASP A 151 -0.10 -10.64 6.43
C ASP A 151 1.31 -10.91 5.89
N PRO A 152 2.03 -11.91 6.41
CA PRO A 152 3.39 -12.17 5.99
C PRO A 152 3.44 -12.88 4.63
N LEU A 153 4.25 -12.33 3.72
CA LEU A 153 4.74 -13.03 2.52
C LEU A 153 6.09 -13.72 2.78
N GLY A 154 6.75 -13.36 3.89
CA GLY A 154 8.02 -13.90 4.35
C GLY A 154 9.22 -13.17 3.76
N THR A 155 10.40 -13.77 3.92
CA THR A 155 11.64 -13.28 3.31
C THR A 155 11.60 -13.50 1.80
N VAL A 156 12.04 -12.49 1.06
CA VAL A 156 12.13 -12.47 -0.39
C VAL A 156 13.53 -12.09 -0.81
N ARG A 157 13.92 -12.53 -2.01
CA ARG A 157 15.23 -12.25 -2.60
C ARG A 157 15.09 -11.42 -3.85
N ARG A 158 16.11 -10.62 -4.14
CA ARG A 158 16.15 -9.80 -5.36
C ARG A 158 16.37 -10.69 -6.59
N ASP A 159 15.49 -10.57 -7.58
CA ASP A 159 15.57 -11.16 -8.92
C ASP A 159 15.24 -10.07 -9.96
N GLY A 160 16.28 -9.44 -10.49
CA GLY A 160 16.16 -8.27 -11.35
C GLY A 160 15.38 -7.12 -10.67
N ASN A 161 14.24 -6.75 -11.26
CA ASN A 161 13.35 -5.70 -10.74
C ASN A 161 12.30 -6.23 -9.78
N CYS A 162 12.44 -7.48 -9.31
CA CYS A 162 11.46 -8.15 -8.49
C CYS A 162 12.06 -8.62 -7.16
N TRP A 163 11.21 -8.67 -6.14
CA TRP A 163 11.40 -9.47 -4.94
C TRP A 163 10.59 -10.75 -5.08
N VAL A 164 11.26 -11.89 -4.89
CA VAL A 164 10.68 -13.20 -5.15
C VAL A 164 10.94 -14.19 -4.02
N ASN A 165 9.96 -15.06 -3.80
CA ASN A 165 10.13 -16.34 -3.13
C ASN A 165 9.14 -17.35 -3.75
N GLU A 166 8.93 -18.50 -3.10
CA GLU A 166 8.01 -19.53 -3.58
C GLU A 166 6.56 -19.03 -3.72
N ARG A 167 6.12 -18.18 -2.79
CA ARG A 167 4.74 -17.70 -2.70
C ARG A 167 4.50 -16.44 -3.50
N THR A 168 5.47 -15.52 -3.54
CA THR A 168 5.27 -14.17 -4.06
C THR A 168 6.25 -13.76 -5.14
N ARG A 169 5.78 -12.88 -6.02
CA ARG A 169 6.60 -12.07 -6.91
C ARG A 169 6.09 -10.63 -6.90
N ILE A 170 6.94 -9.71 -6.48
CA ILE A 170 6.66 -8.27 -6.32
C ILE A 170 7.64 -7.50 -7.21
N CYS A 171 7.20 -6.90 -8.31
CA CYS A 171 8.05 -6.20 -9.25
C CYS A 171 7.70 -4.72 -9.36
N VAL A 172 8.72 -3.87 -9.46
CA VAL A 172 8.61 -2.45 -9.77
C VAL A 172 9.59 -2.12 -10.89
N ARG A 173 9.08 -1.68 -12.05
CA ARG A 173 9.89 -1.32 -13.22
C ARG A 173 9.83 0.18 -13.48
#